data_AF-A0A7W8FGE4-F1
#
_entry.id   AF-A0A7W8FGE4-F1
#
_cell.length_a   1.000
_cell.length_b   1.000
_cell.length_c   1.000
_cell.angle_alpha   90.00
_cell.angle_beta   90.00
_cell.angle_gamma   90.00
#
_symmetry.space_group_name_H-M   'P 1'
#
loop_
_entity.id
_entity.type
_entity.pdbx_description
1 polymer ?
#
loop_
_entity_poly.entity_id
_entity_poly.type
_entity_poly.pdbx_seq_one_letter_code
_entity_poly.pdbx_strand_id
1 'polypeptide(L)'
;MSDVNGEMQKPFSQNPMKIAHIIIAVIMACLIVGSLKESYNYGLFTKIIAFIAGVISGYWGTLLGDFVRKLFIPDMIFTTGGFSAIVKQKLFWFIGPQAVAAFFAAAIGAGLIIKLADHF
;
A
#
# COMPACT_ATOMS: atom_id res chain seq x y z
N MET A 1 -34.39 21.01 17.04
CA MET A 1 -33.82 20.97 15.67
C MET A 1 -32.31 21.20 15.79
N SER A 2 -31.59 20.25 16.41
CA SER A 2 -30.18 20.43 16.81
C SER A 2 -29.32 19.17 16.66
N ASP A 3 -29.89 18.02 16.35
CA ASP A 3 -29.17 16.72 16.40
C ASP A 3 -28.82 16.14 15.03
N VAL A 4 -28.81 16.97 13.96
CA VAL A 4 -28.44 16.51 12.61
C VAL A 4 -26.98 16.87 12.26
N ASN A 5 -26.34 17.75 13.03
CA ASN A 5 -25.01 18.29 12.70
C ASN A 5 -23.85 17.66 13.49
N GLY A 6 -24.12 16.79 14.48
CA GLY A 6 -23.09 16.17 15.33
C GLY A 6 -22.55 14.82 14.80
N GLU A 7 -23.34 14.13 14.00
CA GLU A 7 -23.04 12.76 13.51
C GLU A 7 -22.27 12.79 12.18
N MET A 8 -22.36 13.87 11.41
CA MET A 8 -21.75 13.97 10.07
C MET A 8 -20.28 14.44 10.08
N GLN A 9 -19.62 14.45 11.24
CA GLN A 9 -18.22 14.91 11.36
C GLN A 9 -17.25 13.85 11.89
N LYS A 10 -17.66 12.57 11.95
CA LYS A 10 -16.76 11.47 12.34
C LYS A 10 -16.75 10.27 11.37
N PRO A 11 -16.22 10.43 10.14
CA PRO A 11 -15.55 9.30 9.49
C PRO A 11 -14.04 9.51 9.28
N PHE A 12 -13.53 10.71 9.57
CA PHE A 12 -12.14 11.07 9.32
C PHE A 12 -11.35 11.31 10.63
N SER A 13 -11.49 10.38 11.60
CA SER A 13 -10.35 10.10 12.48
C SER A 13 -9.27 9.44 11.61
N GLN A 14 -8.65 10.27 10.78
CA GLN A 14 -7.64 9.89 9.82
C GLN A 14 -6.38 9.63 10.62
N ASN A 15 -6.23 8.37 11.05
CA ASN A 15 -4.95 7.90 11.53
C ASN A 15 -3.94 8.15 10.41
N PRO A 16 -2.85 8.92 10.63
CA PRO A 16 -1.88 9.24 9.58
C PRO A 16 -1.31 7.98 8.92
N MET A 17 -1.29 6.88 9.69
CA MET A 17 -0.99 5.55 9.20
C MET A 17 -1.95 5.09 8.09
N LYS A 18 -3.27 5.16 8.26
CA LYS A 18 -4.23 4.69 7.23
C LYS A 18 -4.03 5.41 5.89
N ILE A 19 -3.72 6.70 5.94
CA ILE A 19 -3.41 7.50 4.75
C ILE A 19 -2.14 6.97 4.08
N ALA A 20 -1.09 6.70 4.86
CA ALA A 20 0.16 6.14 4.34
C ALA A 20 -0.04 4.78 3.65
N HIS A 21 -0.90 3.90 4.20
CA HIS A 21 -1.23 2.62 3.57
C HIS A 21 -1.88 2.82 2.20
N ILE A 22 -2.87 3.71 2.10
CA ILE A 22 -3.57 4.01 0.84
C ILE A 22 -2.59 4.60 -0.18
N ILE A 23 -1.76 5.56 0.22
CA ILE A 23 -0.76 6.18 -0.66
C ILE A 23 0.21 5.13 -1.20
N ILE A 24 0.77 4.28 -0.33
CA ILE A 24 1.71 3.23 -0.74
C ILE A 24 1.03 2.24 -1.69
N ALA A 25 -0.19 1.82 -1.40
CA ALA A 25 -0.95 0.91 -2.26
C ALA A 25 -1.20 1.50 -3.65
N VAL A 26 -1.60 2.78 -3.73
CA VAL A 26 -1.82 3.48 -5.00
C VAL A 26 -0.53 3.64 -5.79
N ILE A 27 0.56 4.07 -5.15
CA ILE A 27 1.86 4.21 -5.81
C ILE A 27 2.32 2.86 -6.37
N MET A 28 2.23 1.79 -5.58
CA MET A 28 2.65 0.46 -6.03
C MET A 28 1.78 -0.05 -7.18
N ALA A 29 0.46 0.12 -7.11
CA ALA A 29 -0.44 -0.27 -8.20
C ALA A 29 -0.14 0.51 -9.49
N CYS A 30 0.11 1.83 -9.40
CA CYS A 30 0.55 2.65 -10.53
C CYS A 30 1.86 2.15 -11.12
N LEU A 31 2.86 1.84 -10.28
CA LEU A 31 4.14 1.32 -10.74
C LEU A 31 4.01 -0.02 -11.46
N ILE A 32 3.22 -0.95 -10.92
CA ILE A 32 3.00 -2.27 -11.53
C ILE A 32 2.28 -2.15 -12.87
N VAL A 33 1.14 -1.46 -12.92
CA VAL A 33 0.35 -1.32 -14.15
C VAL A 33 1.09 -0.47 -15.19
N GLY A 34 1.82 0.55 -14.76
CA GLY A 34 2.65 1.37 -15.64
C GLY A 34 3.89 0.65 -16.19
N SER A 35 4.38 -0.39 -15.50
CA SER A 35 5.51 -1.19 -15.95
C SER A 35 5.12 -2.34 -16.89
N LEU A 36 3.82 -2.50 -17.20
CA LEU A 36 3.36 -3.49 -18.17
C LEU A 36 3.93 -3.16 -19.55
N LYS A 37 4.71 -4.10 -20.11
CA LYS A 37 5.30 -3.92 -21.45
C LYS A 37 4.22 -3.67 -22.48
N GLU A 38 4.44 -2.67 -23.34
CA GLU A 38 3.57 -2.37 -24.50
C GLU A 38 3.45 -3.53 -25.49
N SER A 39 4.33 -4.54 -25.40
CA SER A 39 4.24 -5.74 -26.24
C SER A 39 2.92 -6.50 -26.10
N TYR A 40 2.19 -6.31 -25.00
CA TYR A 40 0.82 -6.80 -24.86
C TYR A 40 -0.14 -5.63 -25.04
N ASN A 41 -0.92 -5.65 -26.11
CA ASN A 41 -1.88 -4.60 -26.46
C ASN A 41 -3.15 -4.72 -25.60
N TYR A 42 -2.99 -4.72 -24.27
CA TYR A 42 -4.11 -4.76 -23.34
C TYR A 42 -4.92 -3.48 -23.49
N GLY A 43 -6.23 -3.64 -23.72
CA GLY A 43 -7.17 -2.53 -23.76
C GLY A 43 -7.12 -1.69 -22.48
N LEU A 44 -7.45 -0.41 -22.61
CA LEU A 44 -7.49 0.54 -21.49
C LEU A 44 -8.36 0.02 -20.34
N PHE A 45 -9.45 -0.69 -20.67
CA PHE A 45 -10.34 -1.33 -19.70
C PHE A 45 -9.63 -2.37 -18.81
N THR A 46 -8.83 -3.26 -19.39
CA THR A 46 -8.03 -4.26 -18.65
C THR A 46 -7.02 -3.58 -17.73
N LYS A 47 -6.38 -2.51 -18.19
CA LYS A 47 -5.43 -1.73 -17.36
C LYS A 47 -6.12 -1.09 -16.16
N ILE A 48 -7.32 -0.53 -16.33
CA ILE A 48 -8.11 0.03 -15.23
C ILE A 48 -8.50 -1.05 -14.22
N ILE A 49 -8.98 -2.20 -14.66
CA ILE A 49 -9.37 -3.29 -13.75
C ILE A 49 -8.13 -3.83 -13.01
N ALA A 50 -7.01 -4.02 -13.71
CA ALA A 50 -5.76 -4.45 -13.11
C ALA A 50 -5.25 -3.42 -12.08
N PHE A 51 -5.42 -2.13 -12.34
CA PHE A 51 -5.09 -1.07 -11.39
C PHE A 51 -5.97 -1.14 -10.14
N ILE A 52 -7.30 -1.23 -10.29
CA ILE A 52 -8.23 -1.33 -9.16
C ILE A 52 -7.91 -2.58 -8.31
N ALA A 53 -7.72 -3.72 -8.96
CA ALA A 53 -7.33 -4.96 -8.29
C ALA A 53 -5.97 -4.83 -7.58
N GLY A 54 -5.00 -4.16 -8.21
CA GLY A 54 -3.70 -3.85 -7.65
C GLY A 54 -3.78 -2.94 -6.42
N VAL A 55 -4.64 -1.92 -6.42
CA VAL A 55 -4.84 -1.03 -5.27
C VAL A 55 -5.49 -1.79 -4.11
N ILE A 56 -6.52 -2.60 -4.37
CA ILE A 56 -7.23 -3.37 -3.34
C ILE A 56 -6.27 -4.38 -2.70
N SER A 57 -5.61 -5.21 -3.52
CA SER A 57 -4.63 -6.19 -3.03
C SER A 57 -3.44 -5.52 -2.34
N GLY A 58 -2.90 -4.45 -2.91
CA GLY A 58 -1.84 -3.63 -2.33
C GLY A 58 -2.21 -3.08 -0.95
N TYR A 59 -3.45 -2.62 -0.76
CA TYR A 59 -3.94 -2.17 0.55
C TYR A 59 -3.92 -3.31 1.58
N TRP A 60 -4.42 -4.49 1.24
CA TRP A 60 -4.32 -5.67 2.11
C TRP A 60 -2.86 -6.04 2.41
N GLY A 61 -1.97 -5.93 1.42
CA GLY A 61 -0.53 -6.11 1.59
C GLY A 61 0.07 -5.12 2.58
N THR A 62 -0.23 -3.82 2.46
CA THR A 62 0.27 -2.81 3.40
C THR A 62 -0.17 -3.10 4.83
N LEU A 63 -1.40 -3.58 5.03
CA LEU A 63 -1.95 -3.90 6.35
C LEU A 63 -1.22 -5.10 6.98
N LEU A 64 -0.90 -6.12 6.16
CA LEU A 64 -0.05 -7.23 6.56
C LEU A 64 1.37 -6.75 6.90
N GLY A 65 1.94 -5.86 6.09
CA GLY A 65 3.26 -5.26 6.36
C GLY A 65 3.28 -4.44 7.65
N ASP A 66 2.20 -3.74 7.99
CA ASP A 66 2.07 -3.02 9.26
C ASP A 66 1.94 -3.97 10.45
N PHE A 67 1.30 -5.12 10.27
CA PHE A 67 1.29 -6.19 11.26
C PHE A 67 2.70 -6.72 11.51
N VAL A 68 3.45 -7.02 10.44
CA VAL A 68 4.88 -7.41 10.54
C VAL A 68 5.69 -6.33 11.25
N ARG A 69 5.51 -5.06 10.87
CA ARG A 69 6.19 -3.95 11.55
C ARG A 69 5.92 -3.96 13.06
N LYS A 70 4.68 -4.19 13.49
CA LYS A 70 4.30 -4.23 14.91
C LYS A 70 4.90 -5.42 15.65
N LEU A 71 5.11 -6.55 14.98
CA LEU A 71 5.73 -7.74 15.58
C LEU A 71 7.25 -7.63 15.72
N PHE A 72 7.90 -6.98 14.76
CA PHE A 72 9.36 -6.97 14.66
C PHE A 72 10.02 -5.67 15.13
N ILE A 73 9.25 -4.60 15.41
CA ILE A 73 9.82 -3.40 16.03
C ILE A 73 10.36 -3.79 17.42
N PRO A 74 11.68 -3.68 17.67
CA PRO A 74 12.21 -3.91 19.00
C PRO A 74 11.82 -2.73 19.89
N ASP A 75 11.34 -3.03 21.11
CA ASP A 75 10.94 -2.03 22.11
C ASP A 75 12.08 -1.07 22.51
N MET A 76 13.34 -1.46 22.29
CA MET A 76 14.50 -0.60 22.49
C MET A 76 15.42 -0.62 21.27
N ILE A 77 15.43 0.49 20.53
CA ILE A 77 16.42 0.74 19.47
C ILE A 77 17.62 1.43 20.13
N PHE A 78 18.62 0.65 20.55
CA PHE A 78 19.90 1.19 20.99
C PHE A 78 20.75 1.52 19.76
N THR A 79 20.84 2.80 19.39
CA THR A 79 21.80 3.24 18.37
C THR A 79 23.04 3.77 19.06
N THR A 80 24.21 3.26 18.69
CA THR A 80 25.51 3.77 19.13
C THR A 80 25.97 4.99 18.31
N GLY A 81 25.16 5.43 17.32
CA GLY A 81 25.56 6.33 16.22
C GLY A 81 24.84 7.69 16.14
N GLY A 82 24.20 8.15 17.21
CA GLY A 82 23.56 9.48 17.27
C GLY A 82 22.23 9.62 16.52
N PHE A 83 21.76 10.86 16.34
CA PHE A 83 20.40 11.20 15.86
C PHE A 83 20.07 10.68 14.44
N SER A 84 21.03 10.70 13.51
CA SER A 84 20.82 10.23 12.12
C SER A 84 20.51 8.73 12.05
N ALA A 85 21.16 7.91 12.89
CA ALA A 85 20.92 6.47 12.93
C ALA A 85 19.50 6.15 13.41
N ILE A 86 18.98 6.91 14.39
CA ILE A 86 17.62 6.76 14.93
C ILE A 86 16.58 7.06 13.85
N VAL A 87 16.76 8.17 13.12
CA VAL A 87 15.82 8.57 12.05
C VAL A 87 15.80 7.55 10.92
N LYS A 88 16.97 7.09 10.45
CA LYS A 88 17.06 6.06 9.39
C LYS A 88 16.37 4.76 9.81
N GLN A 89 16.59 4.31 11.04
CA GLN A 89 16.01 3.06 11.53
C GLN A 89 14.49 3.17 11.69
N LYS A 90 13.99 4.30 12.22
CA LYS A 90 12.54 4.56 12.28
C LYS A 90 11.92 4.60 10.89
N LEU A 91 12.56 5.27 9.92
CA LEU A 91 12.06 5.39 8.55
C LEU A 91 12.06 4.04 7.83
N PHE A 92 13.11 3.24 7.99
CA PHE A 92 13.21 1.89 7.43
C PHE A 92 12.08 0.99 7.93
N TRP A 93 11.85 0.94 9.24
CA TRP A 93 10.77 0.14 9.81
C TRP A 93 9.39 0.72 9.50
N PHE A 94 9.29 2.03 9.27
CA PHE A 94 8.04 2.67 8.91
C PHE A 94 7.60 2.30 7.49
N ILE A 95 8.48 2.44 6.50
CA ILE A 95 8.14 2.26 5.08
C ILE A 95 8.44 0.85 4.58
N GLY A 96 9.52 0.23 5.04
CA GLY A 96 10.08 -0.99 4.46
C GLY A 96 9.11 -2.17 4.39
N PRO A 97 8.65 -2.71 5.54
CA PRO A 97 7.75 -3.87 5.56
C PRO A 97 6.44 -3.63 4.79
N GLN A 98 5.88 -2.42 4.93
CA GLN A 98 4.64 -2.02 4.29
C GLN A 98 4.80 -1.91 2.76
N ALA A 99 5.88 -1.29 2.28
CA ALA A 99 6.17 -1.13 0.86
C ALA A 99 6.47 -2.48 0.19
N VAL A 100 7.24 -3.36 0.84
CA VAL A 100 7.55 -4.69 0.30
C VAL A 100 6.28 -5.53 0.20
N ALA A 101 5.47 -5.57 1.26
CA ALA A 101 4.23 -6.32 1.25
C ALA A 101 3.23 -5.77 0.22
N ALA A 102 3.13 -4.44 0.08
CA ALA A 102 2.30 -3.79 -0.93
C ALA A 102 2.73 -4.13 -2.36
N PHE A 103 4.04 -4.14 -2.63
CA PHE A 103 4.59 -4.46 -3.95
C PHE A 103 4.18 -5.87 -4.38
N PHE A 104 4.42 -6.89 -3.53
CA PHE A 104 4.05 -8.26 -3.85
C PHE A 104 2.54 -8.43 -3.98
N ALA A 105 1.76 -7.85 -3.07
CA ALA A 105 0.31 -7.96 -3.12
C ALA A 105 -0.28 -7.30 -4.38
N ALA A 106 0.16 -6.08 -4.72
CA ALA A 106 -0.26 -5.36 -5.92
C ALA A 106 0.18 -6.09 -7.20
N ALA A 107 1.41 -6.63 -7.24
CA ALA A 107 1.90 -7.42 -8.37
C ALA A 107 1.06 -8.68 -8.59
N ILE A 108 0.72 -9.41 -7.53
CA ILE A 108 -0.13 -10.60 -7.60
C ILE A 108 -1.55 -10.21 -8.05
N GLY A 109 -2.15 -9.18 -7.44
CA GLY A 109 -3.51 -8.75 -7.76
C GLY A 109 -3.68 -8.25 -9.19
N ALA A 110 -2.79 -7.36 -9.64
CA ALA A 110 -2.80 -6.88 -11.02
C ALA A 110 -2.46 -8.01 -12.01
N GLY A 111 -1.46 -8.85 -11.68
CA GLY A 111 -1.04 -9.98 -12.51
C GLY A 111 -2.15 -11.02 -12.70
N LEU A 112 -2.98 -11.26 -11.68
CA LEU A 112 -4.12 -12.17 -11.78
C LEU A 112 -5.14 -11.69 -12.82
N ILE A 113 -5.47 -10.39 -12.82
CA ILE A 113 -6.41 -9.80 -13.79
C ILE A 113 -5.85 -9.87 -15.20
N ILE A 114 -4.57 -9.55 -15.38
CA ILE A 114 -3.92 -9.56 -16.68
C ILE A 114 -3.91 -10.99 -17.24
N LYS A 115 -3.50 -11.96 -16.42
CA LYS A 115 -3.50 -13.38 -16.80
C LYS A 115 -4.89 -13.89 -17.10
N LEU A 116 -5.91 -13.42 -16.38
CA LEU A 116 -7.30 -13.75 -16.66
C LEU A 116 -7.76 -13.15 -17.99
N ALA A 117 -7.37 -11.90 -18.28
CA ALA A 117 -7.71 -11.23 -19.53
C ALA A 117 -7.03 -11.86 -20.76
N ASP A 118 -5.82 -12.41 -20.63
CA ASP A 118 -5.15 -13.17 -21.70
C ASP A 118 -5.86 -14.47 -22.09
N HIS A 119 -6.72 -15.00 -21.21
CA HIS A 119 -7.42 -16.26 -21.45
C HIS A 119 -8.77 -16.07 -22.17
N PHE A 120 -9.18 -14.82 -22.45
CA PHE A 120 -10.40 -14.48 -23.17
C PHE A 120 -10.08 -13.87 -24.54
#